data_AF-A0A0L8VQ20-F1
#
_entry.id   AF-A0A0L8VQ20-F1
#
_cell.length_a   1.000
_cell.length_b   1.000
_cell.length_c   1.000
_cell.angle_alpha   90.00
_cell.angle_beta   90.00
_cell.angle_gamma   90.00
#
_symmetry.space_group_name_H-M   'P 1'
#
loop_
_entity.id
_entity.type
_entity.pdbx_description
1 polymer ?
#
loop_
_entity_poly.entity_id
_entity_poly.type
_entity_poly.pdbx_seq_one_letter_code
_entity_poly.pdbx_strand_id
1 'polypeptide(L)'
;MVSSFSVPMPVKRIFDTFPLQTYAAQTDKDEAVALEIQRRSYTFTERGGGSSELTVEGTYKLGVYNVFLEANTGAALATDPWCLFVQLALCQKNGLVLPTHSQEQTPSHTCNHEMLVLSRLSNPDEALPILVEGYKKRIIRSTVAISEIMRSRILDDAEQLMYYTLLDTVLYDCWITQILFCASDAQFMELYSCQKLSDSIVTPLDVENSLLQKLSAKSLKISLTKRNKFQFRHREIVKSMQGVYHNHHNSVNQEQVLNVLFENSKQVLLGLKDMLKSDGQPTYLHLKIASYILCITNVKEPIKLKTFVENECKELVQFAQDTLKNFVQ
;
A
#
# COMPACT_ATOMS: atom_id res chain seq x y z
N MET A 1 2.00 -44.09 -21.88
CA MET A 1 3.44 -43.89 -22.16
C MET A 1 4.15 -43.86 -20.81
N VAL A 2 4.89 -44.92 -20.49
CA VAL A 2 5.58 -45.07 -19.20
C VAL A 2 6.95 -44.43 -19.35
N SER A 3 7.26 -43.44 -18.51
CA SER A 3 8.55 -42.76 -18.49
C SER A 3 9.70 -43.76 -18.34
N SER A 4 10.48 -43.96 -19.40
CA SER A 4 11.63 -44.87 -19.48
C SER A 4 12.91 -44.33 -18.84
N PHE A 5 12.81 -43.27 -18.02
CA PHE A 5 13.94 -42.62 -17.35
C PHE A 5 13.87 -42.71 -15.81
N SER A 6 13.28 -43.75 -15.24
CA SER A 6 13.32 -43.99 -13.79
C SER A 6 14.50 -44.88 -13.41
N VAL A 7 15.48 -44.32 -12.68
CA VAL A 7 16.60 -45.08 -12.13
C VAL A 7 16.09 -46.20 -11.22
N PRO A 8 16.54 -47.45 -11.38
CA PRO A 8 16.14 -48.57 -10.52
C PRO A 8 16.44 -48.29 -9.04
N MET A 9 15.48 -48.59 -8.17
CA MET A 9 15.57 -48.34 -6.72
C MET A 9 16.87 -48.82 -6.05
N PRO A 10 17.47 -49.97 -6.42
CA PRO A 10 18.75 -50.39 -5.83
C PRO A 10 19.90 -49.44 -6.15
N VAL A 11 19.96 -48.92 -7.38
CA VAL A 11 20.97 -47.93 -7.78
C VAL A 11 20.70 -46.61 -7.08
N LYS A 12 19.42 -46.20 -7.01
CA LYS A 12 19.00 -44.99 -6.31
C LYS A 12 19.42 -45.00 -4.82
N ARG A 13 19.28 -46.14 -4.13
CA ARG A 13 19.70 -46.29 -2.71
C ARG A 13 21.20 -46.06 -2.48
N ILE A 14 22.05 -46.44 -3.44
CA ILE A 14 23.51 -46.20 -3.35
C ILE A 14 23.82 -44.72 -3.49
N PHE A 15 23.08 -44.00 -4.34
CA PHE A 15 23.27 -42.56 -4.51
C PHE A 15 22.62 -41.75 -3.39
N ASP A 16 21.52 -42.22 -2.80
CA ASP A 16 20.84 -41.58 -1.66
C ASP A 16 21.64 -41.67 -0.34
N THR A 17 22.71 -42.49 -0.29
CA THR A 17 23.67 -42.51 0.85
C THR A 17 24.72 -41.40 0.79
N PHE A 18 24.82 -40.67 -0.34
CA PHE A 18 25.52 -39.40 -0.39
C PHE A 18 24.49 -38.30 -0.10
N PRO A 19 24.71 -37.42 0.89
CA PRO A 19 26.00 -36.97 1.45
C PRO A 19 26.49 -37.70 2.72
N LEU A 20 27.83 -37.84 2.84
CA LEU A 20 28.51 -38.58 3.91
C LEU A 20 28.37 -37.96 5.31
N GLN A 21 28.27 -36.63 5.37
CA GLN A 21 27.97 -35.87 6.58
C GLN A 21 27.02 -34.74 6.21
N THR A 22 26.01 -34.51 7.05
CA THR A 22 25.08 -33.39 6.92
C THR A 22 25.19 -32.55 8.19
N TYR A 23 25.60 -31.29 8.05
CA TYR A 23 25.69 -30.35 9.16
C TYR A 23 24.34 -29.66 9.42
N ALA A 24 24.22 -29.01 10.58
CA ALA A 24 23.09 -28.14 10.86
C ALA A 24 23.06 -26.94 9.88
N ALA A 25 21.89 -26.32 9.71
CA ALA A 25 21.77 -25.08 8.95
C ALA A 25 22.62 -23.97 9.59
N GLN A 26 23.30 -23.17 8.76
CA GLN A 26 23.98 -21.97 9.23
C GLN A 26 22.98 -21.02 9.88
N THR A 27 23.25 -20.63 11.14
CA THR A 27 22.37 -19.77 11.93
C THR A 27 22.84 -18.32 12.02
N ASP A 28 24.03 -18.02 11.51
CA ASP A 28 24.52 -16.65 11.38
C ASP A 28 23.64 -15.85 10.42
N LYS A 29 23.35 -14.62 10.83
CA LYS A 29 22.48 -13.70 10.10
C LYS A 29 23.20 -12.38 9.93
N ASP A 30 22.91 -11.71 8.83
CA ASP A 30 23.36 -10.33 8.62
C ASP A 30 22.53 -9.39 9.51
N GLU A 31 23.18 -8.85 10.55
CA GLU A 31 22.57 -7.91 11.49
C GLU A 31 22.14 -6.60 10.82
N ALA A 32 22.87 -6.13 9.81
CA ALA A 32 22.55 -4.89 9.12
C ALA A 32 21.23 -5.01 8.34
N VAL A 33 21.01 -6.17 7.71
CA VAL A 33 19.74 -6.49 7.03
C VAL A 33 18.60 -6.61 8.05
N ALA A 34 18.84 -7.23 9.20
CA ALA A 34 17.84 -7.34 10.26
C ALA A 34 17.42 -5.97 10.80
N LEU A 35 18.38 -5.06 11.01
CA LEU A 35 18.12 -3.67 11.43
C LEU A 35 17.29 -2.91 10.39
N GLU A 36 17.54 -3.11 9.09
CA GLU A 36 16.71 -2.48 8.06
C GLU A 36 15.28 -3.03 8.01
N ILE A 37 15.12 -4.35 8.17
CA ILE A 37 13.80 -4.98 8.27
C ILE A 37 13.05 -4.40 9.48
N GLN A 38 13.71 -4.33 10.64
CA GLN A 38 13.12 -3.77 11.85
C GLN A 38 12.71 -2.32 11.67
N ARG A 39 13.58 -1.47 11.07
CA ARG A 39 13.26 -0.07 10.78
C ARG A 39 12.04 0.10 9.87
N ARG A 40 11.79 -0.85 8.96
CA ARG A 40 10.68 -0.82 8.00
C ARG A 40 9.44 -1.54 8.51
N SER A 41 9.50 -2.17 9.69
CA SER A 41 8.42 -2.97 10.27
C SER A 41 7.64 -2.16 11.30
N TYR A 42 6.32 -2.18 11.16
CA TYR A 42 5.37 -1.51 12.03
C TYR A 42 4.40 -2.56 12.57
N THR A 43 4.45 -2.83 13.87
CA THR A 43 3.74 -3.96 14.47
C THR A 43 2.30 -3.60 14.83
N PHE A 44 1.33 -4.38 14.36
CA PHE A 44 -0.06 -4.27 14.82
C PHE A 44 -0.19 -4.88 16.22
N THR A 45 -0.93 -4.22 17.10
CA THR A 45 -1.23 -4.73 18.45
C THR A 45 -2.67 -5.23 18.53
N GLU A 46 -2.96 -6.13 19.48
CA GLU A 46 -4.31 -6.68 19.65
C GLU A 46 -5.16 -5.78 20.56
N ARG A 47 -6.45 -5.64 20.23
CA ARG A 47 -7.38 -4.88 21.07
C ARG A 47 -7.73 -5.69 22.32
N GLY A 48 -7.40 -5.15 23.50
CA GLY A 48 -7.80 -5.72 24.79
C GLY A 48 -6.76 -6.62 25.48
N GLY A 49 -5.50 -6.64 25.03
CA GLY A 49 -4.38 -7.23 25.77
C GLY A 49 -4.42 -8.76 25.96
N GLY A 50 -5.39 -9.45 25.35
CA GLY A 50 -5.37 -10.91 25.27
C GLY A 50 -4.27 -11.32 24.32
N SER A 51 -3.23 -11.99 24.80
CA SER A 51 -2.22 -12.58 23.94
C SER A 51 -2.84 -13.82 23.28
N SER A 52 -3.50 -13.66 22.14
CA SER A 52 -3.76 -14.83 21.30
C SER A 52 -2.40 -15.44 20.95
N GLU A 53 -2.17 -16.71 21.29
CA GLU A 53 -0.89 -17.42 21.03
C GLU A 53 -0.72 -17.61 19.50
N LEU A 54 -0.44 -16.53 18.78
CA LEU A 54 -0.16 -16.55 17.36
C LEU A 54 1.19 -17.24 17.13
N THR A 55 1.14 -18.34 16.39
CA THR A 55 2.35 -19.01 15.92
C THR A 55 2.99 -18.22 14.78
N VAL A 56 4.29 -18.43 14.55
CA VAL A 56 5.04 -17.81 13.44
C VAL A 56 4.42 -18.08 12.07
N GLU A 57 3.71 -19.21 11.90
CA GLU A 57 3.02 -19.54 10.64
C GLU A 57 1.64 -18.86 10.50
N GLY A 58 1.07 -18.37 11.60
CA GLY A 58 -0.24 -17.70 11.62
C GLY A 58 -0.16 -16.18 11.43
N THR A 59 1.03 -15.59 11.45
CA THR A 59 1.22 -14.15 11.25
C THR A 59 1.29 -13.78 9.77
N TYR A 60 1.08 -12.50 9.49
CA TYR A 60 1.21 -11.94 8.14
C TYR A 60 1.95 -10.61 8.18
N LYS A 61 2.55 -10.26 7.04
CA LYS A 61 3.17 -8.96 6.79
C LYS A 61 2.47 -8.26 5.62
N LEU A 62 1.89 -7.09 5.88
CA LEU A 62 1.30 -6.24 4.85
C LEU A 62 2.37 -5.36 4.21
N GLY A 63 2.68 -5.60 2.93
CA GLY A 63 3.60 -4.77 2.16
C GLY A 63 2.93 -3.48 1.67
N VAL A 64 3.46 -2.33 2.07
CA VAL A 64 2.98 -0.98 1.71
C VAL A 64 4.09 -0.14 1.07
N TYR A 65 3.72 0.89 0.30
CA TYR A 65 4.69 1.75 -0.38
C TYR A 65 5.55 2.57 0.58
N ASN A 66 4.90 3.34 1.46
CA ASN A 66 5.52 4.10 2.52
C ASN A 66 4.52 4.33 3.66
N VAL A 67 4.96 4.98 4.73
CA VAL A 67 4.17 5.25 5.93
C VAL A 67 4.29 6.72 6.31
N PHE A 68 3.20 7.32 6.78
CA PHE A 68 3.19 8.64 7.41
C PHE A 68 2.63 8.54 8.83
N LEU A 69 3.02 9.50 9.67
CA LEU A 69 2.50 9.63 11.03
C LEU A 69 1.26 10.52 11.00
N GLU A 70 0.12 9.99 11.43
CA GLU A 70 -1.11 10.76 11.50
C GLU A 70 -1.07 11.71 12.70
N ALA A 71 -1.32 13.01 12.45
CA ALA A 71 -1.04 14.07 13.41
C ALA A 71 -1.94 14.08 14.65
N ASN A 72 -3.15 13.53 14.58
CA ASN A 72 -4.13 13.61 15.65
C ASN A 72 -4.07 12.43 16.61
N THR A 73 -3.76 11.24 16.10
CA THR A 73 -3.78 9.94 16.78
C THR A 73 -2.37 9.37 16.99
N GLY A 74 -1.38 9.83 16.23
CA GLY A 74 -0.02 9.27 16.28
C GLY A 74 0.09 7.86 15.67
N ALA A 75 -0.92 7.43 14.91
CA ALA A 75 -0.90 6.13 14.23
C ALA A 75 -0.01 6.19 12.97
N ALA A 76 0.68 5.09 12.70
CA ALA A 76 1.44 4.88 11.48
C ALA A 76 0.52 4.35 10.37
N LEU A 77 0.23 5.20 9.39
CA LEU A 77 -0.69 4.90 8.29
C LEU A 77 0.06 4.76 6.97
N ALA A 78 -0.39 3.85 6.11
CA ALA A 78 0.12 3.76 4.76
C ALA A 78 -0.23 5.03 3.96
N THR A 79 0.73 5.54 3.18
CA THR A 79 0.61 6.77 2.38
C THR A 79 -0.29 6.66 1.15
N ASP A 80 -0.60 5.44 0.72
CA ASP A 80 -1.42 5.15 -0.46
C ASP A 80 -2.84 4.70 -0.07
N PRO A 81 -3.91 5.23 -0.69
CA PRO A 81 -5.29 4.89 -0.33
C PRO A 81 -5.60 3.39 -0.36
N TRP A 82 -5.06 2.67 -1.34
CA TRP A 82 -5.29 1.23 -1.46
C TRP A 82 -4.56 0.43 -0.38
N CYS A 83 -3.32 0.79 -0.08
CA CYS A 83 -2.57 0.21 1.04
C CYS A 83 -3.26 0.49 2.37
N LEU A 84 -3.70 1.74 2.60
CA LEU A 84 -4.36 2.15 3.84
C LEU A 84 -5.74 1.48 3.99
N PHE A 85 -6.51 1.36 2.91
CA PHE A 85 -7.77 0.61 2.93
C PHE A 85 -7.55 -0.84 3.39
N VAL A 86 -6.55 -1.54 2.83
CA VAL A 86 -6.23 -2.92 3.21
C VAL A 86 -5.74 -2.98 4.66
N GLN A 87 -4.93 -2.02 5.10
CA GLN A 87 -4.49 -1.88 6.49
C GLN A 87 -5.70 -1.80 7.44
N LEU A 88 -6.65 -0.89 7.19
CA LEU A 88 -7.85 -0.73 8.01
C LEU A 88 -8.76 -1.97 7.96
N ALA A 89 -8.92 -2.59 6.78
CA ALA A 89 -9.71 -3.80 6.63
C ALA A 89 -9.11 -5.00 7.40
N LEU A 90 -7.79 -5.09 7.50
CA LEU A 90 -7.09 -6.09 8.31
C LEU A 90 -7.26 -5.82 9.80
N CYS A 91 -7.18 -4.55 10.23
CA CYS A 91 -7.50 -4.17 11.61
C CYS A 91 -8.93 -4.54 11.98
N GLN A 92 -9.88 -4.27 11.08
CA GLN A 92 -11.29 -4.61 11.29
C GLN A 92 -11.53 -6.12 11.36
N LYS A 93 -10.92 -6.89 10.44
CA LYS A 93 -11.12 -8.34 10.37
C LYS A 93 -10.58 -9.07 11.60
N ASN A 94 -9.40 -8.67 12.07
CA ASN A 94 -8.65 -9.39 13.10
C ASN A 94 -8.69 -8.69 14.47
N GLY A 95 -9.50 -7.64 14.63
CA GLY A 95 -9.59 -6.90 15.90
C GLY A 95 -8.28 -6.21 16.32
N LEU A 96 -7.49 -5.75 15.35
CA LEU A 96 -6.19 -5.14 15.61
C LEU A 96 -6.29 -3.64 15.84
N VAL A 97 -5.25 -3.12 16.48
CA VAL A 97 -4.98 -1.71 16.67
C VAL A 97 -3.84 -1.31 15.72
N LEU A 98 -3.95 -0.12 15.16
CA LEU A 98 -2.95 0.44 14.26
C LEU A 98 -1.59 0.60 14.95
N PRO A 99 -0.48 0.37 14.23
CA PRO A 99 0.85 0.57 14.78
C PRO A 99 1.08 2.03 15.17
N THR A 100 1.86 2.27 16.22
CA THR A 100 2.36 3.60 16.61
C THR A 100 3.85 3.71 16.34
N HIS A 101 4.33 4.91 15.98
CA HIS A 101 5.75 5.15 15.69
C HIS A 101 6.64 5.09 16.96
N SER A 102 6.04 5.17 18.15
CA SER A 102 6.74 5.34 19.42
C SER A 102 7.02 4.05 20.20
N GLN A 103 6.80 2.86 19.63
CA GLN A 103 7.27 1.66 20.31
C GLN A 103 8.79 1.58 20.21
N GLU A 104 9.44 1.90 21.32
CA GLU A 104 10.81 1.50 21.61
C GLU A 104 10.98 0.05 21.15
N GLN A 105 11.86 -0.11 20.18
CA GLN A 105 12.19 -1.33 19.44
C GLN A 105 12.88 -2.37 20.35
N THR A 106 12.31 -2.62 21.52
CA THR A 106 12.67 -3.79 22.30
C THR A 106 12.27 -5.01 21.47
N PRO A 107 13.16 -6.00 21.33
CA PRO A 107 12.84 -7.25 20.65
C PRO A 107 11.80 -7.99 21.50
N SER A 108 10.54 -7.61 21.35
CA SER A 108 9.45 -8.36 21.95
C SER A 108 9.44 -9.72 21.26
N HIS A 109 9.55 -10.79 22.06
CA HIS A 109 9.51 -12.17 21.59
C HIS A 109 8.11 -12.59 21.09
N THR A 110 7.19 -11.63 20.90
CA THR A 110 5.80 -11.87 20.52
C THR A 110 5.65 -11.83 19.00
N CYS A 111 5.11 -12.92 18.45
CA CYS A 111 4.85 -13.04 17.02
C CYS A 111 3.55 -12.32 16.67
N ASN A 112 3.66 -11.05 16.27
CA ASN A 112 2.52 -10.23 15.90
C ASN A 112 2.38 -10.09 14.37
N HIS A 113 1.23 -9.59 13.93
CA HIS A 113 1.07 -9.12 12.56
C HIS A 113 1.86 -7.83 12.35
N GLU A 114 2.43 -7.64 11.16
CA GLU A 114 3.26 -6.48 10.86
C GLU A 114 2.82 -5.79 9.56
N MET A 115 3.06 -4.49 9.47
CA MET A 115 3.08 -3.72 8.24
C MET A 115 4.53 -3.44 7.87
N LEU A 116 4.89 -3.66 6.61
CA LEU A 116 6.26 -3.59 6.13
C LEU A 116 6.37 -2.61 4.97
N VAL A 117 7.27 -1.63 5.08
CA VAL A 117 7.55 -0.68 3.99
C VAL A 117 8.42 -1.36 2.93
N LEU A 118 7.86 -1.56 1.74
CA LEU A 118 8.46 -2.30 0.64
C LEU A 118 8.62 -1.45 -0.62
N SER A 119 9.53 -1.88 -1.48
CA SER A 119 9.58 -1.39 -2.86
C SER A 119 8.52 -2.09 -3.71
N ARG A 120 7.99 -1.39 -4.72
CA ARG A 120 7.16 -2.00 -5.77
C ARG A 120 7.80 -3.23 -6.42
N LEU A 121 9.13 -3.28 -6.46
CA LEU A 121 9.92 -4.34 -7.08
C LEU A 121 9.90 -5.65 -6.28
N SER A 122 9.27 -5.67 -5.10
CA SER A 122 9.05 -6.91 -4.34
C SER A 122 8.07 -7.87 -5.00
N ASN A 123 7.36 -7.44 -6.06
CA ASN A 123 6.39 -8.25 -6.79
C ASN A 123 6.59 -8.18 -8.30
N PRO A 124 6.28 -9.27 -9.04
CA PRO A 124 6.29 -9.25 -10.50
C PRO A 124 5.26 -8.28 -11.09
N ASP A 125 4.16 -8.03 -10.36
CA ASP A 125 3.10 -7.10 -10.76
C ASP A 125 3.50 -5.62 -10.59
N GLU A 126 4.66 -5.33 -9.97
CA GLU A 126 5.16 -3.99 -9.66
C GLU A 126 4.14 -3.10 -8.89
N ALA A 127 3.21 -3.73 -8.18
CA ALA A 127 2.14 -3.07 -7.45
C ALA A 127 2.14 -3.50 -5.98
N LEU A 128 1.92 -2.52 -5.11
CA LEU A 128 1.52 -2.72 -3.71
C LEU A 128 0.08 -2.21 -3.57
N PRO A 129 -0.74 -2.71 -2.62
CA PRO A 129 -0.38 -3.58 -1.49
C PRO A 129 -0.20 -5.07 -1.83
N ILE A 130 0.58 -5.78 -1.01
CA ILE A 130 0.67 -7.26 -0.99
C ILE A 130 0.59 -7.82 0.42
N LEU A 131 0.22 -9.08 0.55
CA LEU A 131 0.11 -9.76 1.84
C LEU A 131 0.98 -11.02 1.85
N VAL A 132 1.96 -11.05 2.75
CA VAL A 132 2.87 -12.18 2.94
C VAL A 132 2.44 -12.94 4.18
N GLU A 133 1.81 -14.10 4.00
CA GLU A 133 1.24 -14.93 5.06
C GLU A 133 2.17 -16.12 5.36
N GLY A 134 2.45 -16.38 6.64
CA GLY A 134 3.24 -17.52 7.10
C GLY A 134 4.75 -17.39 6.92
N TYR A 135 5.50 -18.40 7.38
CA TYR A 135 6.96 -18.38 7.43
C TYR A 135 7.60 -19.48 6.58
N LYS A 136 7.38 -20.76 6.91
CA LYS A 136 7.86 -21.90 6.11
C LYS A 136 6.94 -22.18 4.93
N LYS A 137 5.62 -22.15 5.13
CA LYS A 137 4.62 -22.29 4.07
C LYS A 137 4.13 -20.91 3.63
N ARG A 138 5.07 -20.09 3.14
CA ARG A 138 4.82 -18.69 2.82
C ARG A 138 3.94 -18.54 1.58
N ILE A 139 2.83 -17.81 1.72
CA ILE A 139 1.93 -17.46 0.64
C ILE A 139 2.03 -15.95 0.40
N ILE A 140 2.18 -15.52 -0.85
CA ILE A 140 2.19 -14.10 -1.22
C ILE A 140 0.93 -13.83 -2.05
N ARG A 141 0.05 -12.98 -1.52
CA ARG A 141 -1.13 -12.49 -2.23
C ARG A 141 -0.80 -11.14 -2.86
N SER A 142 -0.87 -11.07 -4.19
CA SER A 142 -0.59 -9.83 -4.92
C SER A 142 -1.74 -8.82 -4.78
N THR A 143 -1.53 -7.59 -5.26
CA THR A 143 -2.56 -6.54 -5.23
C THR A 143 -3.86 -6.98 -5.89
N VAL A 144 -3.78 -7.68 -7.02
CA VAL A 144 -4.96 -8.16 -7.75
C VAL A 144 -5.74 -9.17 -6.91
N ALA A 145 -5.04 -10.15 -6.33
CA ALA A 145 -5.65 -11.15 -5.44
C ALA A 145 -6.30 -10.50 -4.20
N ILE A 146 -5.65 -9.49 -3.61
CA ILE A 146 -6.22 -8.74 -2.48
C ILE A 146 -7.47 -7.97 -2.93
N SER A 147 -7.45 -7.29 -4.08
CA SER A 147 -8.61 -6.58 -4.61
C SER A 147 -9.80 -7.51 -4.85
N GLU A 148 -9.58 -8.73 -5.34
CA GLU A 148 -10.61 -9.75 -5.50
C GLU A 148 -11.18 -10.19 -4.16
N ILE A 149 -10.32 -10.46 -3.17
CA ILE A 149 -10.75 -10.82 -1.81
C ILE A 149 -11.57 -9.68 -1.18
N MET A 150 -11.13 -8.43 -1.28
CA MET A 150 -11.84 -7.30 -0.67
C MET A 150 -13.16 -7.04 -1.36
N ARG A 151 -13.20 -7.10 -2.70
CA ARG A 151 -14.44 -6.96 -3.47
C ARG A 151 -15.42 -8.08 -3.14
N SER A 152 -14.95 -9.33 -2.99
CA SER A 152 -15.81 -10.49 -2.68
C SER A 152 -16.62 -10.36 -1.39
N ARG A 153 -16.17 -9.53 -0.44
CA ARG A 153 -16.86 -9.30 0.84
C ARG A 153 -18.03 -8.32 0.74
N ILE A 154 -18.16 -7.62 -0.37
CA ILE A 154 -19.24 -6.66 -0.64
C ILE A 154 -20.06 -7.06 -1.87
N LEU A 155 -19.85 -8.27 -2.42
CA LEU A 155 -20.54 -8.71 -3.63
C LEU A 155 -22.03 -8.95 -3.42
N ASP A 156 -22.45 -9.20 -2.18
CA ASP A 156 -23.84 -9.48 -1.81
C ASP A 156 -24.73 -8.23 -1.87
N ASP A 157 -24.15 -7.04 -1.71
CA ASP A 157 -24.84 -5.75 -1.79
C ASP A 157 -24.43 -5.02 -3.07
N ALA A 158 -25.32 -5.08 -4.07
CA ALA A 158 -25.08 -4.49 -5.38
C ALA A 158 -24.93 -2.96 -5.34
N GLU A 159 -25.64 -2.29 -4.43
CA GLU A 159 -25.56 -0.84 -4.28
C GLU A 159 -24.18 -0.43 -3.75
N GLN A 160 -23.72 -1.09 -2.68
CA GLN A 160 -22.37 -0.88 -2.13
C GLN A 160 -21.28 -1.20 -3.16
N LEU A 161 -21.48 -2.24 -3.97
CA LEU A 161 -20.55 -2.59 -5.05
C LEU A 161 -20.46 -1.50 -6.13
N MET A 162 -21.56 -0.83 -6.46
CA MET A 162 -21.55 0.30 -7.40
C MET A 162 -20.71 1.46 -6.86
N TYR A 163 -20.92 1.86 -5.61
CA TYR A 163 -20.13 2.93 -4.99
C TYR A 163 -18.66 2.55 -4.83
N TYR A 164 -18.38 1.31 -4.42
CA TYR A 164 -17.01 0.81 -4.32
C TYR A 164 -16.30 0.85 -5.69
N THR A 165 -16.99 0.47 -6.76
CA THR A 165 -16.47 0.53 -8.13
C THR A 165 -16.27 1.98 -8.60
N LEU A 166 -17.16 2.89 -8.21
CA LEU A 166 -17.05 4.32 -8.50
C LEU A 166 -15.80 4.93 -7.84
N LEU A 167 -15.52 4.58 -6.58
CA LEU A 167 -14.29 4.99 -5.90
C LEU A 167 -13.04 4.38 -6.57
N ASP A 168 -13.08 3.09 -6.87
CA ASP A 168 -11.97 2.38 -7.53
C ASP A 168 -11.78 2.78 -9.00
N THR A 169 -12.61 3.65 -9.57
CA THR A 169 -12.41 4.15 -10.94
C THR A 169 -12.26 5.65 -10.97
N VAL A 170 -13.33 6.40 -10.69
CA VAL A 170 -13.34 7.87 -10.83
C VAL A 170 -12.42 8.53 -9.81
N LEU A 171 -12.61 8.23 -8.51
CA LEU A 171 -11.80 8.86 -7.46
C LEU A 171 -10.34 8.38 -7.51
N TYR A 172 -10.13 7.08 -7.76
CA TYR A 172 -8.79 6.52 -7.98
C TYR A 172 -8.06 7.23 -9.12
N ASP A 173 -8.69 7.35 -10.29
CA ASP A 173 -8.04 7.92 -11.46
C ASP A 173 -7.69 9.40 -11.22
N CYS A 174 -8.58 10.16 -10.56
CA CYS A 174 -8.27 11.54 -10.19
C CYS A 174 -7.11 11.63 -9.19
N TRP A 175 -7.12 10.83 -8.12
CA TRP A 175 -6.01 10.77 -7.17
C TRP A 175 -4.67 10.47 -7.84
N ILE A 176 -4.64 9.46 -8.71
CA ILE A 176 -3.44 9.08 -9.45
C ILE A 176 -2.99 10.21 -10.37
N THR A 177 -3.88 10.84 -11.14
CA THR A 177 -3.45 11.95 -12.01
C THR A 177 -2.92 13.15 -11.22
N GLN A 178 -3.55 13.50 -10.11
CA GLN A 178 -3.12 14.61 -9.25
C GLN A 178 -1.73 14.35 -8.68
N ILE A 179 -1.43 13.12 -8.25
CA ILE A 179 -0.12 12.81 -7.69
C ILE A 179 0.97 12.58 -8.75
N LEU A 180 0.61 12.11 -9.94
CA LEU A 180 1.58 11.87 -11.01
C LEU A 180 1.98 13.15 -11.75
N PHE A 181 1.02 14.05 -11.98
CA PHE A 181 1.16 15.19 -12.89
C PHE A 181 1.06 16.56 -12.21
N CYS A 182 0.29 16.69 -11.13
CA CYS A 182 0.10 17.98 -10.45
C CYS A 182 1.05 18.16 -9.26
N ALA A 183 1.36 17.08 -8.55
CA ALA A 183 2.34 17.09 -7.46
C ALA A 183 3.78 17.02 -8.00
N SER A 184 4.72 17.57 -7.22
CA SER A 184 6.15 17.47 -7.54
C SER A 184 6.68 16.03 -7.41
N ASP A 185 7.85 15.78 -8.00
CA ASP A 185 8.54 14.50 -7.80
C ASP A 185 8.88 14.25 -6.33
N ALA A 186 9.19 15.28 -5.54
CA ALA A 186 9.49 15.13 -4.12
C ALA A 186 8.26 14.63 -3.35
N GLN A 187 7.10 15.27 -3.57
CA GLN A 187 5.84 14.86 -2.96
C GLN A 187 5.41 13.45 -3.39
N PHE A 188 5.62 13.09 -4.67
CA PHE A 188 5.35 11.75 -5.16
C PHE A 188 6.26 10.70 -4.50
N MET A 189 7.56 10.96 -4.43
CA MET A 189 8.53 10.04 -3.84
C MET A 189 8.33 9.88 -2.34
N GLU A 190 7.93 10.93 -1.62
CA GLU A 190 7.55 10.85 -0.22
C GLU A 190 6.41 9.84 0.01
N LEU A 191 5.41 9.82 -0.87
CA LEU A 191 4.25 8.95 -0.72
C LEU A 191 4.48 7.53 -1.26
N TYR A 192 5.16 7.37 -2.41
CA TYR A 192 5.19 6.09 -3.12
C TYR A 192 6.56 5.38 -3.10
N SER A 193 7.60 5.99 -2.53
CA SER A 193 8.93 5.39 -2.46
C SER A 193 9.29 4.97 -1.03
N CYS A 194 9.99 3.85 -0.91
CA CYS A 194 10.59 3.41 0.36
C CYS A 194 12.01 3.98 0.59
N GLN A 195 12.45 4.91 -0.25
CA GLN A 195 13.76 5.55 -0.14
C GLN A 195 13.76 6.54 1.04
N LYS A 196 14.91 6.70 1.69
CA LYS A 196 15.04 7.65 2.79
C LYS A 196 14.90 9.08 2.26
N LEU A 197 14.13 9.90 2.97
CA LEU A 197 14.05 11.33 2.75
C LEU A 197 14.81 12.02 3.90
N SER A 198 15.82 12.80 3.56
CA SER A 198 16.47 13.75 4.49
C SER A 198 15.94 15.14 4.15
N ASP A 199 15.52 15.91 5.15
CA ASP A 199 14.92 17.25 4.95
C ASP A 199 15.92 18.27 4.40
N SER A 200 17.23 18.05 4.60
CA SER A 200 18.28 18.91 4.07
C SER A 200 19.49 18.10 3.59
N ILE A 201 20.17 18.63 2.58
CA ILE A 201 21.38 18.03 2.01
C ILE A 201 22.56 18.51 2.86
N VAL A 202 23.00 17.67 3.79
CA VAL A 202 24.15 17.96 4.66
C VAL A 202 25.32 17.02 4.36
N THR A 203 25.02 15.77 4.01
CA THR A 203 26.03 14.75 3.75
C THR A 203 26.15 14.40 2.26
N PRO A 204 27.29 13.88 1.79
CA PRO A 204 27.42 13.36 0.43
C PRO A 204 26.39 12.26 0.10
N LEU A 205 25.99 11.47 1.12
CA LEU A 205 24.96 10.46 0.97
C LEU A 205 23.57 11.07 0.67
N ASP A 206 23.28 12.25 1.21
CA ASP A 206 22.03 12.96 0.90
C ASP A 206 21.99 13.45 -0.56
N VAL A 207 23.15 13.81 -1.13
CA VAL A 207 23.27 14.17 -2.55
C VAL A 207 22.92 12.94 -3.41
N GLU A 208 23.48 11.78 -3.10
CA GLU A 208 23.18 10.53 -3.81
C GLU A 208 21.70 10.15 -3.68
N ASN A 209 21.12 10.23 -2.48
CA ASN A 209 19.71 9.97 -2.24
C ASN A 209 18.81 10.91 -3.07
N SER A 210 19.15 12.20 -3.16
CA SER A 210 18.43 13.18 -3.97
C SER A 210 18.52 12.89 -5.47
N LEU A 211 19.69 12.46 -5.96
CA LEU A 211 19.88 12.04 -7.35
C LEU A 211 19.05 10.80 -7.67
N LEU A 212 19.02 9.83 -6.75
CA LEU A 212 18.26 8.60 -6.90
C LEU A 212 16.76 8.90 -6.99
N GLN A 213 16.25 9.86 -6.22
CA GLN A 213 14.85 10.31 -6.35
C GLN A 213 14.56 10.86 -7.76
N LYS A 214 15.43 11.71 -8.29
CA LYS A 214 15.27 12.29 -9.64
C LYS A 214 15.33 11.22 -10.75
N LEU A 215 16.28 10.30 -10.66
CA LEU A 215 16.47 9.25 -11.68
C LEU A 215 15.36 8.20 -11.66
N SER A 216 14.90 7.81 -10.46
CA SER A 216 13.95 6.70 -10.32
C SER A 216 12.48 7.13 -10.33
N ALA A 217 12.17 8.42 -10.11
CA ALA A 217 10.79 8.94 -10.03
C ALA A 217 9.94 8.52 -11.23
N LYS A 218 10.42 8.75 -12.47
CA LYS A 218 9.69 8.40 -13.69
C LYS A 218 9.36 6.90 -13.77
N SER A 219 10.30 6.03 -13.39
CA SER A 219 10.09 4.57 -13.42
C SER A 219 9.01 4.12 -12.43
N LEU A 220 8.98 4.74 -11.25
CA LEU A 220 8.00 4.47 -10.20
C LEU A 220 6.62 5.00 -10.61
N LYS A 221 6.55 6.21 -11.19
CA LYS A 221 5.34 6.78 -11.78
C LYS A 221 4.74 5.86 -12.85
N ILE A 222 5.55 5.35 -13.78
CA ILE A 222 5.10 4.41 -14.84
C ILE A 222 4.61 3.08 -14.25
N SER A 223 5.20 2.60 -13.16
CA SER A 223 4.75 1.34 -12.55
C SER A 223 3.38 1.50 -11.89
N LEU A 224 3.16 2.65 -11.25
CA LEU A 224 1.89 2.94 -10.58
C LEU A 224 0.70 3.00 -11.57
N THR A 225 0.92 3.40 -12.83
CA THR A 225 -0.14 3.42 -13.85
C THR A 225 -0.57 2.03 -14.33
N LYS A 226 0.21 0.98 -14.06
CA LYS A 226 -0.18 -0.40 -14.35
C LYS A 226 -1.20 -0.93 -13.33
N ARG A 227 -1.20 -0.36 -12.12
CA ARG A 227 -2.12 -0.74 -11.05
C ARG A 227 -3.55 -0.34 -11.40
N ASN A 228 -4.50 -1.19 -11.01
CA ASN A 228 -5.94 -0.97 -11.21
C ASN A 228 -6.34 -0.70 -12.68
N LYS A 229 -5.59 -1.24 -13.66
CA LYS A 229 -5.89 -1.06 -15.09
C LYS A 229 -5.95 0.43 -15.52
N PHE A 230 -5.31 1.34 -14.79
CA PHE A 230 -5.28 2.77 -15.12
C PHE A 230 -4.73 3.00 -16.53
N GLN A 231 -3.65 2.32 -16.90
CA GLN A 231 -3.08 2.33 -18.24
C GLN A 231 -4.06 1.95 -19.36
N PHE A 232 -5.12 1.19 -19.07
CA PHE A 232 -6.12 0.81 -20.07
C PHE A 232 -7.26 1.83 -20.21
N ARG A 233 -7.61 2.52 -19.11
CA ARG A 233 -8.59 3.62 -19.11
C ARG A 233 -7.99 4.90 -19.69
N HIS A 234 -6.73 5.17 -19.37
CA HIS A 234 -6.05 6.44 -19.64
C HIS A 234 -4.82 6.27 -20.53
N ARG A 235 -5.01 5.57 -21.66
CA ARG A 235 -3.91 5.12 -22.55
C ARG A 235 -3.04 6.27 -23.05
N GLU A 236 -3.65 7.36 -23.50
CA GLU A 236 -2.92 8.46 -24.14
C GLU A 236 -2.05 9.26 -23.16
N ILE A 237 -2.56 9.54 -21.95
CA ILE A 237 -1.75 10.21 -20.92
C ILE A 237 -0.66 9.30 -20.35
N VAL A 238 -0.87 7.97 -20.30
CA VAL A 238 0.19 7.04 -19.90
C VAL A 238 1.25 6.91 -20.98
N LYS A 239 0.85 6.92 -22.26
CA LYS A 239 1.78 6.93 -23.39
C LYS A 239 2.63 8.21 -23.41
N SER A 240 2.04 9.36 -23.08
CA SER A 240 2.79 10.63 -23.00
C SER A 240 3.85 10.60 -21.89
N MET A 241 3.60 9.92 -20.76
CA MET A 241 4.59 9.74 -19.69
C MET A 241 5.82 8.95 -20.14
N GLN A 242 5.69 8.03 -21.09
CA GLN A 242 6.81 7.23 -21.58
C GLN A 242 7.74 8.04 -22.50
N GLY A 243 7.22 9.10 -23.13
CA GLY A 243 7.99 10.01 -23.97
C GLY A 243 9.09 10.76 -23.19
N VAL A 244 10.20 11.08 -23.86
CA VAL A 244 11.32 11.84 -23.26
C VAL A 244 11.00 13.34 -23.22
N TYR A 245 10.50 13.89 -24.32
CA TYR A 245 10.11 15.29 -24.41
C TYR A 245 8.59 15.44 -24.28
N HIS A 246 8.16 16.34 -23.41
CA HIS A 246 6.74 16.59 -23.17
C HIS A 246 6.20 17.60 -24.19
N ASN A 247 5.64 17.09 -25.29
CA ASN A 247 5.08 17.92 -26.36
C ASN A 247 3.93 18.80 -25.84
N HIS A 248 3.88 20.05 -26.28
CA HIS A 248 2.82 20.99 -25.90
C HIS A 248 1.40 20.47 -26.20
N HIS A 249 1.20 19.83 -27.35
CA HIS A 249 -0.08 19.21 -27.71
C HIS A 249 -0.53 18.15 -26.68
N ASN A 250 0.40 17.32 -26.21
CA ASN A 250 0.10 16.31 -25.20
C ASN A 250 -0.23 16.94 -23.85
N SER A 251 0.45 18.05 -23.51
CA SER A 251 0.18 18.81 -22.28
C SER A 251 -1.24 19.35 -22.26
N VAL A 252 -1.69 19.97 -23.35
CA VAL A 252 -3.05 20.53 -23.46
C VAL A 252 -4.10 19.42 -23.35
N ASN A 253 -3.94 18.32 -24.07
CA ASN A 253 -4.88 17.19 -23.99
C ASN A 253 -4.88 16.54 -22.60
N GLN A 254 -3.71 16.43 -21.95
CA GLN A 254 -3.59 15.93 -20.59
C GLN A 254 -4.36 16.81 -19.62
N GLU A 255 -4.21 18.13 -19.70
CA GLU A 255 -4.93 19.08 -18.84
C GLU A 255 -6.45 18.94 -18.97
N GLN A 256 -6.96 18.76 -20.19
CA GLN A 256 -8.40 18.52 -20.41
C GLN A 256 -8.89 17.25 -19.70
N VAL A 257 -8.17 16.13 -19.85
CA VAL A 257 -8.53 14.86 -19.18
C VAL A 257 -8.47 15.01 -17.66
N LEU A 258 -7.44 15.66 -17.13
CA LEU A 258 -7.28 15.89 -15.69
C LEU A 258 -8.42 16.75 -15.12
N ASN A 259 -8.82 17.80 -15.84
CA ASN A 259 -9.93 18.65 -15.41
C ASN A 259 -11.26 17.87 -15.39
N VAL A 260 -11.54 17.05 -16.41
CA VAL A 260 -12.75 16.19 -16.41
C VAL A 260 -12.74 15.18 -15.26
N LEU A 261 -11.61 14.54 -14.99
CA LEU A 261 -11.47 13.61 -13.86
C LEU A 261 -11.68 14.32 -12.51
N PHE A 262 -11.17 15.54 -12.37
CA PHE A 262 -11.35 16.33 -11.18
C PHE A 262 -12.80 16.78 -10.99
N GLU A 263 -13.46 17.31 -12.03
CA GLU A 263 -14.89 17.70 -11.97
C GLU A 263 -15.79 16.51 -11.59
N ASN A 264 -15.57 15.34 -12.21
CA ASN A 264 -16.30 14.12 -11.84
C ASN A 264 -16.04 13.72 -10.39
N SER A 265 -14.79 13.82 -9.93
CA SER A 265 -14.43 13.47 -8.55
C SER A 265 -15.04 14.40 -7.52
N LYS A 266 -15.22 15.69 -7.83
CA LYS A 266 -15.96 16.62 -6.96
C LYS A 266 -17.40 16.16 -6.77
N GLN A 267 -18.09 15.76 -7.85
CA GLN A 267 -19.46 15.26 -7.77
C GLN A 267 -19.54 13.98 -6.93
N VAL A 268 -18.57 13.07 -7.10
CA VAL A 268 -18.47 11.85 -6.28
C VAL A 268 -18.31 12.21 -4.80
N LEU A 269 -17.34 13.07 -4.45
CA LEU A 269 -17.08 13.46 -3.07
C LEU A 269 -18.27 14.17 -2.42
N LEU A 270 -18.95 15.06 -3.16
CA LEU A 270 -20.15 15.73 -2.65
C LEU A 270 -21.30 14.73 -2.41
N GLY A 271 -21.53 13.80 -3.33
CA GLY A 271 -22.57 12.78 -3.17
C GLY A 271 -22.31 11.80 -2.03
N LEU A 272 -21.03 11.53 -1.71
CA LEU A 272 -20.68 10.65 -0.59
C LEU A 272 -21.03 11.25 0.78
N LYS A 273 -21.18 12.58 0.89
CA LYS A 273 -21.51 13.26 2.16
C LYS A 273 -22.84 12.77 2.75
N ASP A 274 -23.79 12.45 1.90
CA ASP A 274 -25.13 12.00 2.31
C ASP A 274 -25.16 10.53 2.75
N MET A 275 -24.09 9.79 2.48
CA MET A 275 -23.96 8.35 2.72
C MET A 275 -23.12 8.00 3.97
N LEU A 276 -22.74 8.98 4.78
CA LEU A 276 -21.76 8.81 5.88
C LEU A 276 -22.34 8.26 7.19
N LYS A 277 -23.61 7.85 7.21
CA LYS A 277 -24.23 7.33 8.43
C LYS A 277 -23.77 5.89 8.69
N SER A 278 -23.21 5.66 9.87
CA SER A 278 -22.78 4.35 10.35
C SER A 278 -23.63 3.95 11.54
N ASP A 279 -24.45 2.91 11.40
CA ASP A 279 -25.27 2.37 12.49
C ASP A 279 -24.52 1.31 13.33
N GLY A 280 -23.19 1.21 13.16
CA GLY A 280 -22.36 0.23 13.85
C GLY A 280 -20.90 0.24 13.37
N GLN A 281 -20.35 -0.96 13.15
CA GLN A 281 -18.99 -1.12 12.64
C GLN A 281 -18.88 -0.53 11.21
N PRO A 282 -17.79 0.17 10.87
CA PRO A 282 -17.60 0.72 9.53
C PRO A 282 -17.71 -0.35 8.43
N THR A 283 -18.43 -0.05 7.37
CA THR A 283 -18.49 -0.91 6.18
C THR A 283 -17.17 -0.82 5.39
N TYR A 284 -16.94 -1.76 4.47
CA TYR A 284 -15.76 -1.69 3.61
C TYR A 284 -15.77 -0.44 2.72
N LEU A 285 -16.96 0.07 2.36
CA LEU A 285 -17.07 1.36 1.67
C LEU A 285 -16.65 2.51 2.58
N HIS A 286 -17.08 2.53 3.84
CA HIS A 286 -16.66 3.54 4.84
C HIS A 286 -15.14 3.56 5.01
N LEU A 287 -14.51 2.38 5.16
CA LEU A 287 -13.04 2.27 5.22
C LEU A 287 -12.36 2.79 3.95
N LYS A 288 -12.95 2.51 2.79
CA LYS A 288 -12.42 2.97 1.50
C LYS A 288 -12.48 4.49 1.39
N ILE A 289 -13.61 5.10 1.74
CA ILE A 289 -13.76 6.57 1.76
C ILE A 289 -12.73 7.18 2.71
N ALA A 290 -12.66 6.70 3.96
CA ALA A 290 -11.72 7.19 4.96
C ALA A 290 -10.26 7.08 4.46
N SER A 291 -9.89 5.98 3.81
CA SER A 291 -8.54 5.79 3.26
C SER A 291 -8.16 6.82 2.20
N TYR A 292 -9.08 7.21 1.31
CA TYR A 292 -8.81 8.26 0.33
C TYR A 292 -8.66 9.62 1.01
N ILE A 293 -9.58 9.97 1.91
CA ILE A 293 -9.56 11.28 2.56
C ILE A 293 -8.29 11.47 3.39
N LEU A 294 -7.91 10.50 4.21
CA LEU A 294 -6.69 10.56 5.03
C LEU A 294 -5.42 10.72 4.16
N CYS A 295 -5.32 9.98 3.06
CA CYS A 295 -4.19 10.11 2.14
C CYS A 295 -4.20 11.44 1.37
N ILE A 296 -5.37 11.95 0.98
CA ILE A 296 -5.51 13.25 0.30
C ILE A 296 -5.07 14.39 1.23
N THR A 297 -5.51 14.38 2.48
CA THR A 297 -5.15 15.42 3.46
C THR A 297 -3.69 15.37 3.87
N ASN A 298 -3.05 14.19 3.78
CA ASN A 298 -1.62 14.00 4.07
C ASN A 298 -0.69 14.64 3.02
N VAL A 299 -1.17 14.92 1.80
CA VAL A 299 -0.36 15.60 0.78
C VAL A 299 0.03 16.98 1.30
N LYS A 300 1.31 17.36 1.28
CA LYS A 300 1.76 18.67 1.78
C LYS A 300 1.51 19.79 0.77
N GLU A 301 1.61 19.46 -0.52
CA GLU A 301 1.34 20.38 -1.62
C GLU A 301 -0.15 20.68 -1.84
N PRO A 302 -0.52 21.89 -2.30
CA PRO A 302 -1.90 22.29 -2.54
C PRO A 302 -2.45 21.71 -3.86
N ILE A 303 -2.50 20.38 -3.96
CA ILE A 303 -3.18 19.72 -5.07
C ILE A 303 -4.69 20.02 -5.01
N LYS A 304 -5.33 20.23 -6.17
CA LYS A 304 -6.76 20.59 -6.26
C LYS A 304 -7.68 19.70 -5.39
N LEU A 305 -7.44 18.39 -5.34
CA LEU A 305 -8.18 17.45 -4.48
C LEU A 305 -8.06 17.78 -2.98
N LYS A 306 -6.86 18.10 -2.49
CA LYS A 306 -6.65 18.47 -1.09
C LYS A 306 -7.41 19.75 -0.76
N THR A 307 -7.20 20.78 -1.57
CA THR A 307 -7.89 22.07 -1.42
C THR A 307 -9.41 21.88 -1.40
N PHE A 308 -9.95 21.03 -2.28
CA PHE A 308 -11.38 20.75 -2.35
C PHE A 308 -11.91 20.00 -1.12
N VAL A 309 -11.15 19.00 -0.63
CA VAL A 309 -11.57 18.20 0.52
C VAL A 309 -11.54 19.03 1.81
N GLU A 310 -10.50 19.85 2.01
CA GLU A 310 -10.35 20.69 3.21
C GLU A 310 -11.35 21.85 3.27
N ASN A 311 -11.73 22.41 2.11
CA ASN A 311 -12.61 23.57 2.06
C ASN A 311 -14.10 23.18 1.96
N GLU A 312 -14.47 22.31 1.01
CA GLU A 312 -15.88 22.00 0.70
C GLU A 312 -16.39 20.67 1.30
N CYS A 313 -15.49 19.75 1.67
CA CYS A 313 -15.85 18.41 2.18
C CYS A 313 -15.41 18.15 3.62
N LYS A 314 -15.57 19.14 4.51
CA LYS A 314 -15.15 19.04 5.92
C LYS A 314 -15.81 17.88 6.67
N GLU A 315 -17.03 17.52 6.30
CA GLU A 315 -17.77 16.38 6.85
C GLU A 315 -17.09 15.05 6.52
N LEU A 316 -16.48 14.92 5.34
CA LEU A 316 -15.70 13.73 4.96
C LEU A 316 -14.40 13.64 5.75
N VAL A 317 -13.74 14.78 6.00
CA VAL A 317 -12.53 14.84 6.85
C VAL A 317 -12.85 14.38 8.26
N GLN A 318 -13.94 14.90 8.84
CA GLN A 318 -14.41 14.49 10.16
C GLN A 318 -14.77 13.00 10.20
N PHE A 319 -15.51 12.52 9.21
CA PHE A 319 -15.88 11.10 9.09
C PHE A 319 -14.65 10.18 9.00
N ALA A 320 -13.63 10.57 8.24
CA ALA A 320 -12.41 9.79 8.10
C ALA A 320 -11.66 9.67 9.45
N GLN A 321 -11.63 10.75 10.22
CA GLN A 321 -11.07 10.78 11.57
C GLN A 321 -11.87 9.91 12.54
N ASP A 322 -13.20 9.98 12.51
CA ASP A 322 -14.05 9.16 13.38
C ASP A 322 -13.99 7.67 13.03
N THR A 323 -13.86 7.36 11.73
CA THR A 323 -13.61 5.99 11.27
C THR A 323 -12.25 5.48 11.75
N LEU A 324 -11.21 6.32 11.70
CA LEU A 324 -9.86 5.97 12.14
C LEU A 324 -9.77 5.70 13.65
N LYS A 325 -10.48 6.51 14.46
CA LYS A 325 -10.55 6.35 15.93
C LYS A 325 -10.99 4.96 16.36
N ASN A 326 -11.79 4.27 15.54
CA ASN A 326 -12.20 2.90 15.82
C ASN A 326 -11.05 1.90 15.84
N PHE A 327 -9.86 2.24 15.35
CA PHE A 327 -8.70 1.33 15.20
C PHE A 327 -7.45 1.79 15.96
N VAL A 328 -7.57 2.83 16.78
CA VAL A 328 -6.51 3.30 17.70
C VAL A 328 -6.95 3.05 19.15
N GLN A 329 -6.00 3.07 20.09
CA GLN A 329 -6.28 2.86 21.52
C GLN A 329 -6.91 4.08 22.18
#